data_AF-A0A521ULF3-F1
#
_entry.id   AF-A0A521ULF3-F1
#
_cell.length_a   1.000
_cell.length_b   1.000
_cell.length_c   1.000
_cell.angle_alpha   90.00
_cell.angle_beta   90.00
_cell.angle_gamma   90.00
#
_symmetry.space_group_name_H-M   'P 1'
#
loop_
_entity.id
_entity.type
_entity.pdbx_description
1 polymer ?
#
loop_
_entity_poly.entity_id
_entity_poly.type
_entity_poly.pdbx_seq_one_letter_code
_entity_poly.pdbx_strand_id
1 'polypeptide(L)'
;MAQASPKRFRLSEHETNALIFRLEQRKYGHRLSSMELAQKANVSLDDVNSVEKQLPIKDQFVLDAIGHALGISGDLLRKIAGFATISAEELQIVEECFGHSPHGEEVPQQCALLGFEHIYH
;
A
#
# COMPACT_ATOMS: atom_id res chain seq x y z
N MET A 1 1.71 26.46 22.54
CA MET A 1 2.55 25.99 21.42
C MET A 1 1.61 25.56 20.32
N ALA A 2 1.57 26.28 19.19
CA ALA A 2 0.71 25.88 18.07
C ALA A 2 1.38 24.69 17.39
N GLN A 3 0.80 23.49 17.53
CA GLN A 3 1.20 22.34 16.73
C GLN A 3 0.86 22.68 15.27
N ALA A 4 1.88 22.77 14.42
CA ALA A 4 1.67 22.90 12.99
C ALA A 4 0.88 21.68 12.51
N SER A 5 -0.30 21.91 11.93
CA SER A 5 -1.11 20.83 11.36
C SER A 5 -0.23 20.02 10.40
N PRO A 6 -0.22 18.68 10.50
CA PRO A 6 0.66 17.85 9.69
C PRO A 6 0.34 18.08 8.21
N LYS A 7 1.38 18.42 7.43
CA LYS A 7 1.25 18.68 6.00
C LYS A 7 0.76 17.41 5.30
N ARG A 8 -0.44 17.47 4.73
CA ARG A 8 -1.04 16.37 3.95
C ARG A 8 -0.75 16.59 2.47
N PHE A 9 -0.34 15.53 1.78
CA PHE A 9 0.03 15.57 0.37
C PHE A 9 -0.37 14.26 -0.32
N ARG A 10 -0.35 14.25 -1.66
CA ARG A 10 -0.51 13.03 -2.45
C ARG A 10 0.88 12.56 -2.85
N LEU A 11 1.10 11.25 -2.82
CA LEU A 11 2.32 10.66 -3.35
C LEU A 11 2.39 10.84 -4.86
N SER A 12 3.60 10.99 -5.37
CA SER A 12 3.87 10.91 -6.81
C SER A 12 3.81 9.46 -7.29
N GLU A 13 3.66 9.27 -8.60
CA GLU A 13 3.70 7.95 -9.24
C GLU A 13 4.97 7.17 -8.84
N HIS A 14 6.12 7.86 -8.79
CA HIS A 14 7.39 7.24 -8.38
C HIS A 14 7.36 6.73 -6.94
N GLU A 15 6.86 7.54 -6.01
CA GLU A 15 6.74 7.16 -4.60
C GLU A 15 5.74 6.01 -4.40
N THR A 16 4.60 6.05 -5.11
CA THR A 16 3.61 4.96 -5.12
C THR A 16 4.25 3.64 -5.53
N ASN A 17 4.97 3.62 -6.66
CA ASN A 17 5.59 2.40 -7.16
C ASN A 17 6.72 1.90 -6.25
N ALA A 18 7.48 2.80 -5.61
CA ALA A 18 8.48 2.42 -4.62
C ALA A 18 7.86 1.73 -3.40
N LEU A 19 6.73 2.23 -2.91
CA LEU A 19 6.01 1.61 -1.78
C LEU A 19 5.37 0.28 -2.17
N ILE A 20 4.74 0.19 -3.36
CA ILE A 20 4.19 -1.08 -3.88
C ILE A 20 5.29 -2.13 -3.97
N PHE A 21 6.46 -1.79 -4.54
CA PHE A 21 7.60 -2.69 -4.61
C PHE A 21 8.03 -3.20 -3.22
N ARG A 22 8.05 -2.34 -2.20
CA ARG A 22 8.40 -2.77 -0.83
C ARG A 22 7.32 -3.65 -0.20
N LEU A 23 6.05 -3.42 -0.51
CA LEU A 23 4.95 -4.30 -0.08
C LEU A 23 5.05 -5.67 -0.73
N GLU A 24 5.38 -5.74 -2.02
CA GLU A 24 5.63 -7.00 -2.73
C GLU A 24 6.83 -7.74 -2.13
N GLN A 25 7.95 -7.06 -1.89
CA GLN A 25 9.10 -7.66 -1.22
C GLN A 25 8.74 -8.19 0.17
N ARG A 26 7.95 -7.44 0.94
CA ARG A 26 7.48 -7.84 2.26
C ARG A 26 6.62 -9.10 2.21
N LYS A 27 5.67 -9.18 1.26
CA LYS A 27 4.68 -10.27 1.19
C LYS A 27 5.11 -11.49 0.36
N TYR A 28 5.96 -11.32 -0.64
CA TYR A 28 6.35 -12.39 -1.55
C TYR A 28 7.87 -12.65 -1.57
N GLY A 29 8.67 -11.80 -0.91
CA GLY A 29 10.14 -11.90 -0.93
C GLY A 29 10.78 -11.45 -2.25
N HIS A 30 9.99 -11.02 -3.23
CA HIS A 30 10.44 -10.55 -4.54
C HIS A 30 9.42 -9.58 -5.14
N ARG A 31 9.85 -8.88 -6.19
CA ARG A 31 8.98 -8.00 -6.99
C ARG A 31 8.07 -8.82 -7.88
N LEU A 32 6.80 -8.45 -7.93
CA LEU A 32 5.87 -9.01 -8.90
C LEU A 32 5.87 -8.16 -10.17
N SER A 33 5.62 -8.80 -11.30
CA SER A 33 5.12 -8.09 -12.48
C SER A 33 3.67 -7.66 -12.25
N SER A 34 3.23 -6.60 -12.93
CA SER A 34 1.84 -6.12 -12.84
C SER A 34 0.82 -7.21 -13.19
N MET A 35 1.18 -8.16 -14.08
CA MET A 35 0.35 -9.33 -14.40
C MET A 35 0.28 -10.33 -13.24
N GLU A 36 1.39 -10.61 -12.56
CA GLU A 36 1.39 -11.47 -11.37
C GLU A 36 0.59 -10.85 -10.23
N LEU A 37 0.74 -9.55 -10.00
CA LEU A 37 -0.06 -8.84 -9.00
C LEU A 37 -1.56 -8.90 -9.33
N ALA A 38 -1.94 -8.71 -10.60
CA ALA A 38 -3.33 -8.84 -11.04
C ALA A 38 -3.88 -10.26 -10.79
N GLN A 39 -3.09 -11.30 -11.05
CA GLN A 39 -3.45 -12.68 -10.77
C GLN A 39 -3.59 -12.95 -9.26
N LYS A 40 -2.69 -12.42 -8.43
CA LYS A 40 -2.76 -12.57 -6.96
C LYS A 40 -3.95 -11.84 -6.36
N ALA A 41 -4.32 -10.68 -6.91
CA ALA A 41 -5.47 -9.89 -6.49
C ALA A 41 -6.78 -10.36 -7.11
N ASN A 42 -6.75 -11.24 -8.12
CA ASN A 42 -7.92 -11.67 -8.89
C ASN A 42 -8.68 -10.47 -9.51
N VAL A 43 -7.93 -9.54 -10.10
CA VAL A 43 -8.44 -8.35 -10.81
C VAL A 43 -7.84 -8.28 -12.21
N SER A 44 -8.27 -7.31 -13.03
CA SER A 44 -7.70 -7.13 -14.36
C SER A 44 -6.30 -6.48 -14.30
N LEU A 45 -5.48 -6.69 -15.34
CA LEU A 45 -4.21 -5.97 -15.48
C LEU A 45 -4.41 -4.45 -15.57
N ASP A 46 -5.52 -4.01 -16.17
CA ASP A 46 -5.84 -2.59 -16.29
C ASP A 46 -6.13 -1.94 -14.93
N ASP A 47 -6.69 -2.69 -13.98
CA ASP A 47 -6.90 -2.23 -12.61
C ASP A 47 -5.57 -1.98 -11.90
N VAL A 48 -4.62 -2.92 -12.01
CA VAL A 48 -3.27 -2.78 -11.44
C VAL A 48 -2.53 -1.61 -12.09
N ASN A 49 -2.55 -1.53 -13.43
CA ASN A 49 -1.97 -0.42 -14.17
C ASN A 49 -2.56 0.93 -13.73
N SER A 50 -3.85 0.96 -13.38
CA SER A 50 -4.51 2.17 -12.90
C SER A 50 -4.00 2.59 -11.52
N VAL A 51 -3.72 1.64 -10.63
CA VAL A 51 -3.06 1.92 -9.34
C VAL A 51 -1.64 2.45 -9.56
N GLU A 52 -0.83 1.74 -10.35
CA GLU A 52 0.59 2.06 -10.59
C GLU A 52 0.77 3.42 -11.25
N LYS A 53 -0.15 3.81 -12.15
CA LYS A 53 -0.15 5.09 -12.88
C LYS A 53 -1.05 6.16 -12.25
N GLN A 54 -1.61 5.90 -11.06
CA GLN A 54 -2.54 6.78 -10.37
C GLN A 54 -3.74 7.25 -11.24
N LEU A 55 -4.23 6.37 -12.12
CA LEU A 55 -5.43 6.62 -12.92
C LEU A 55 -6.69 6.39 -12.08
N PRO A 56 -7.81 7.07 -12.37
CA PRO A 56 -9.01 6.97 -11.54
C PRO A 56 -9.55 5.54 -11.40
N ILE A 57 -9.62 5.05 -10.16
CA ILE A 57 -10.34 3.83 -9.79
C ILE A 57 -11.58 4.22 -8.99
N LYS A 58 -12.75 3.78 -9.44
CA LYS A 58 -14.03 4.07 -8.76
C LYS A 58 -14.51 2.92 -7.88
N ASP A 59 -13.99 1.72 -8.12
CA ASP A 59 -14.42 0.52 -7.42
C ASP A 59 -13.55 0.28 -6.19
N GLN A 60 -14.16 0.39 -5.01
CA GLN A 60 -13.49 0.09 -3.75
C GLN A 60 -13.10 -1.39 -3.66
N PHE A 61 -13.86 -2.29 -4.29
CA PHE A 61 -13.55 -3.72 -4.30
C PHE A 61 -12.19 -3.99 -4.96
N VAL A 62 -11.86 -3.27 -6.03
CA VAL A 62 -10.56 -3.38 -6.71
C VAL A 62 -9.42 -2.94 -5.79
N LEU A 63 -9.60 -1.83 -5.07
CA LEU A 63 -8.59 -1.34 -4.11
C LEU A 63 -8.41 -2.32 -2.94
N ASP A 64 -9.49 -2.89 -2.42
CA ASP A 64 -9.43 -3.88 -1.34
C ASP A 64 -8.75 -5.17 -1.82
N ALA A 65 -9.06 -5.64 -3.03
CA ALA A 65 -8.47 -6.85 -3.60
C ALA A 65 -6.95 -6.69 -3.85
N ILE A 66 -6.52 -5.57 -4.45
CA ILE A 66 -5.11 -5.27 -4.66
C ILE A 66 -4.41 -5.02 -3.33
N GLY A 67 -5.03 -4.28 -2.41
CA GLY A 67 -4.50 -4.03 -1.07
C GLY A 67 -4.23 -5.33 -0.35
N HIS A 68 -5.23 -6.23 -0.31
CA HIS A 68 -5.10 -7.54 0.29
C HIS A 68 -3.97 -8.33 -0.38
N ALA A 69 -3.87 -8.32 -1.71
CA ALA A 69 -2.75 -8.94 -2.43
C ALA A 69 -1.38 -8.35 -2.07
N LEU A 70 -1.29 -7.10 -1.62
CA LEU A 70 -0.08 -6.45 -1.12
C LEU A 70 0.10 -6.57 0.41
N GLY A 71 -0.87 -7.15 1.13
CA GLY A 71 -0.83 -7.31 2.58
C GLY A 71 -1.11 -6.00 3.34
N ILE A 72 -1.98 -5.16 2.79
CA ILE A 72 -2.49 -3.92 3.39
C ILE A 72 -3.99 -3.76 3.11
N SER A 73 -4.67 -2.87 3.82
CA SER A 73 -6.06 -2.53 3.54
C SER A 73 -6.19 -1.70 2.26
N GLY A 74 -7.36 -1.75 1.61
CA GLY A 74 -7.65 -0.91 0.45
C GLY A 74 -7.63 0.59 0.78
N ASP A 75 -7.94 0.99 2.01
CA ASP A 75 -7.83 2.38 2.47
C ASP A 75 -6.38 2.86 2.51
N LEU A 76 -5.45 2.03 3.00
CA LEU A 76 -4.03 2.36 2.96
C LEU A 76 -3.52 2.38 1.51
N LEU A 77 -3.94 1.41 0.68
CA LEU A 77 -3.61 1.42 -0.75
C LEU A 77 -4.10 2.69 -1.42
N ARG A 78 -5.31 3.17 -1.10
CA ARG A 78 -5.86 4.41 -1.66
C ARG A 78 -5.00 5.64 -1.36
N LYS A 79 -4.39 5.70 -0.17
CA LYS A 79 -3.41 6.75 0.18
C LYS A 79 -2.10 6.56 -0.60
N ILE A 80 -1.59 5.33 -0.64
CA ILE A 80 -0.34 4.99 -1.34
C ILE A 80 -0.45 5.26 -2.85
N ALA A 81 -1.60 4.97 -3.46
CA ALA A 81 -1.90 5.17 -4.87
C ALA A 81 -2.20 6.64 -5.24
N GLY A 82 -2.04 7.59 -4.31
CA GLY A 82 -2.26 9.01 -4.57
C GLY A 82 -3.73 9.43 -4.72
N PHE A 83 -4.69 8.53 -4.50
CA PHE A 83 -6.12 8.83 -4.55
C PHE A 83 -6.64 9.55 -3.31
N ALA A 84 -5.94 9.40 -2.18
CA ALA A 84 -6.16 10.13 -0.94
C ALA A 84 -4.86 10.83 -0.49
N THR A 85 -4.99 11.83 0.38
CA THR A 85 -3.81 12.46 0.97
C THR A 85 -3.29 11.64 2.14
N ILE A 86 -1.97 11.63 2.29
CA ILE A 86 -1.24 11.06 3.41
C ILE A 86 -0.48 12.18 4.12
N SER A 87 -0.37 12.09 5.45
CA SER A 87 0.47 12.97 6.24
C SER A 87 1.92 12.47 6.28
N ALA A 88 2.86 13.37 6.59
CA ALA A 88 4.27 12.98 6.74
C ALA A 88 4.50 11.94 7.85
N GLU A 89 3.73 12.03 8.95
CA GLU A 89 3.77 11.06 10.05
C GLU A 89 3.25 9.69 9.62
N GLU A 90 2.12 9.63 8.92
CA GLU A 90 1.60 8.36 8.39
C GLU A 90 2.60 7.72 7.41
N LEU A 91 3.21 8.51 6.51
CA LEU A 91 4.22 7.98 5.58
C LEU A 91 5.45 7.46 6.32
N GLN A 92 5.91 8.16 7.36
CA GLN A 92 7.00 7.68 8.21
C GLN A 92 6.64 6.36 8.88
N ILE A 93 5.42 6.20 9.38
CA ILE A 93 4.98 4.93 9.99
C ILE A 93 4.93 3.82 8.92
N VAL A 94 4.44 4.08 7.70
CA VAL A 94 4.50 3.11 6.59
C VAL A 94 5.94 2.62 6.38
N GLU A 95 6.87 3.57 6.33
CA GLU A 95 8.30 3.32 6.12
C GLU A 95 8.92 2.46 7.22
N GLU A 96 8.60 2.75 8.48
CA GLU A 96 9.04 1.99 9.66
C GLU A 96 8.44 0.58 9.69
N CYS A 97 7.18 0.42 9.25
CA CYS A 97 6.50 -0.86 9.23
C CYS A 97 7.17 -1.90 8.31
N PHE A 98 7.84 -1.46 7.24
CA PHE A 98 8.62 -2.37 6.40
C PHE A 98 9.82 -2.99 7.13
N GLY A 99 10.39 -2.31 8.12
CA GLY A 99 11.53 -2.82 8.91
C GLY A 99 11.12 -3.77 10.04
N HIS A 100 9.86 -3.70 10.49
CA HIS A 100 9.38 -4.41 11.67
C HIS A 100 8.31 -5.47 11.40
N SER A 101 7.97 -5.73 10.13
CA SER A 101 6.99 -6.77 9.78
C SER A 101 7.40 -7.57 8.55
N PRO A 102 8.53 -8.31 8.61
CA PRO A 102 8.91 -9.24 7.55
C PRO A 102 7.92 -10.40 7.43
N HIS A 103 8.05 -11.17 6.34
CA HIS A 103 7.18 -12.30 6.04
C HIS A 103 7.07 -13.29 7.21
N GLY A 104 5.84 -13.59 7.65
CA GLY A 104 5.56 -14.59 8.69
C GLY A 104 5.68 -14.09 10.14
N GLU A 105 5.96 -12.80 10.36
CA GLU A 105 5.96 -12.19 11.69
C GLU A 105 4.65 -11.44 11.99
N GLU A 106 4.35 -11.25 13.28
CA GLU A 106 3.21 -10.44 13.71
C GLU A 106 3.39 -8.99 13.29
N VAL A 107 2.30 -8.38 12.81
CA VAL A 107 2.29 -6.96 12.44
C VAL A 107 2.21 -6.13 13.72
N PRO A 108 3.16 -5.21 13.99
CA PRO A 108 3.07 -4.32 15.14
C PRO A 108 1.75 -3.55 15.16
N GLN A 109 1.19 -3.30 16.34
CA GLN A 109 -0.13 -2.66 16.47
C GLN A 109 -0.24 -1.33 15.71
N GLN A 110 0.82 -0.52 15.71
CA GLN A 110 0.88 0.74 14.96
C GLN A 110 0.75 0.56 13.45
N CYS A 111 1.31 -0.53 12.91
CA CYS A 111 1.23 -0.89 11.51
C CYS A 111 -0.17 -1.40 11.16
N ALA A 112 -0.75 -2.23 12.03
CA ALA A 112 -2.12 -2.71 11.87
C ALA A 112 -3.15 -1.57 11.87
N LEU A 113 -2.99 -0.58 12.77
CA LEU A 113 -3.84 0.62 12.82
C LEU A 113 -3.74 1.47 11.55
N LEU A 114 -2.59 1.46 10.88
CA LEU A 114 -2.40 2.16 9.62
C LEU A 114 -3.00 1.40 8.42
N GLY A 115 -3.24 0.10 8.59
CA GLY A 115 -3.82 -0.78 7.59
C GLY A 115 -2.88 -1.89 7.09
N PHE A 116 -1.75 -2.17 7.74
CA PHE A 116 -0.95 -3.37 7.41
C PHE A 116 -1.67 -4.63 7.88
N GLU A 117 -1.71 -5.63 7.00
CA GLU A 117 -2.32 -6.93 7.28
C GLU A 117 -1.26 -7.98 7.63
N HIS A 118 -1.71 -8.97 8.41
CA HIS A 118 -0.93 -10.19 8.66
C HIS A 118 -0.76 -10.96 7.35
N ILE A 119 0.47 -11.38 7.09
CA ILE A 119 0.80 -12.20 5.93
C ILE A 119 0.69 -13.65 6.36
N TYR A 120 -0.45 -14.28 6.07
CA TYR A 120 -0.64 -15.72 6.22
C TYR A 120 -0.20 -16.44 4.95
N HIS A 121 0.35 -17.65 5.12
CA HIS A 121 0.68 -18.58 4.02
C HIS A 121 -0.57 -19.15 3.35
#